data_AF-A0A7X9I8G0-F1
#
_entry.id   AF-A0A7X9I8G0-F1
#
_cell.length_a   1.000
_cell.length_b   1.000
_cell.length_c   1.000
_cell.angle_alpha   90.00
_cell.angle_beta   90.00
_cell.angle_gamma   90.00
#
_symmetry.space_group_name_H-M   'P 1'
#
loop_
_entity.id
_entity.type
_entity.pdbx_description
1 polymer ?
#
loop_
_entity_poly.entity_id
_entity_poly.type
_entity_poly.pdbx_seq_one_letter_code
_entity_poly.pdbx_strand_id
1 'polypeptide(L)'
;MRCICFAFLLLLYQSCTRTTTTLFIEAESFQDKGGWVIDQQFTDIMGSPYLMAHGLGKAVKNASTKIEAGEGGLYRLWVRTKNWTAPFTAVQTPGIFRVQINSKEV
;
A
#
# COMPACT_ATOMS: atom_id res chain seq x y z
N MET A 1 -8.94 -47.80 -19.76
CA MET A 1 -8.01 -47.59 -18.63
C MET A 1 -6.98 -46.49 -18.92
N ARG A 2 -6.27 -46.46 -20.07
CA ARG A 2 -5.32 -45.38 -20.43
C ARG A 2 -5.92 -43.97 -20.54
N CYS A 3 -7.16 -43.83 -21.05
CA CYS A 3 -7.82 -42.51 -21.17
C CYS A 3 -8.28 -41.93 -19.81
N ILE A 4 -8.58 -42.78 -18.82
CA ILE A 4 -9.00 -42.33 -17.48
C ILE A 4 -7.80 -41.78 -16.71
N CYS A 5 -6.60 -42.38 -16.86
CA CYS A 5 -5.36 -41.85 -16.27
C CYS A 5 -4.97 -40.48 -16.85
N PHE A 6 -5.18 -40.25 -18.15
CA PHE A 6 -4.89 -38.96 -18.79
C PHE A 6 -5.84 -37.84 -18.33
N ALA A 7 -7.13 -38.16 -18.15
CA ALA A 7 -8.12 -37.22 -17.62
C ALA A 7 -7.83 -36.83 -16.15
N PHE A 8 -7.37 -37.79 -15.33
CA PHE A 8 -6.99 -37.54 -13.93
C PHE A 8 -5.73 -36.66 -13.80
N LEU A 9 -4.77 -36.81 -14.72
CA LEU A 9 -3.56 -35.96 -14.75
C LEU A 9 -3.86 -34.50 -15.16
N LEU A 10 -4.83 -34.27 -16.06
CA LEU A 10 -5.23 -32.92 -16.46
C LEU A 10 -5.97 -32.16 -15.33
N LEU A 11 -6.77 -32.85 -14.53
CA LEU A 11 -7.50 -32.26 -13.38
C LEU A 11 -6.55 -31.88 -12.22
N LEU A 12 -5.44 -32.59 -12.04
CA LEU A 12 -4.42 -32.25 -11.04
C LEU A 12 -3.60 -31.00 -11.42
N TYR A 13 -3.44 -30.72 -12.71
CA TYR A 13 -2.69 -29.55 -13.20
C TYR A 13 -3.37 -28.21 -12.88
N GLN A 14 -4.71 -28.20 -12.77
CA GLN A 14 -5.52 -27.00 -12.53
C GLN A 14 -5.57 -26.57 -11.05
N SER A 15 -5.13 -27.42 -10.12
CA SER A 15 -5.32 -27.17 -8.68
C SER A 15 -4.25 -26.25 -8.06
N CYS A 16 -3.25 -25.81 -8.82
CA CYS A 16 -2.06 -25.15 -8.27
C CYS A 16 -1.71 -23.81 -8.95
N THR A 17 -2.69 -22.92 -9.13
CA THR A 17 -2.41 -21.51 -9.43
C THR A 17 -3.24 -20.62 -8.52
N ARG A 18 -2.88 -20.55 -7.23
CA ARG A 18 -3.31 -19.42 -6.39
C ARG A 18 -2.40 -18.24 -6.69
N THR A 19 -2.83 -17.37 -7.59
CA THR A 19 -2.17 -16.08 -7.79
C THR A 19 -2.47 -15.20 -6.59
N THR A 20 -1.44 -14.83 -5.83
CA THR A 20 -1.59 -13.80 -4.80
C THR A 20 -1.54 -12.44 -5.47
N THR A 21 -2.71 -11.81 -5.64
CA THR A 21 -2.77 -10.47 -6.23
C THR A 21 -2.22 -9.46 -5.21
N THR A 22 -1.10 -8.84 -5.55
CA THR A 22 -0.55 -7.73 -4.77
C THR A 22 -1.16 -6.43 -5.28
N LEU A 23 -1.80 -5.68 -4.39
CA LEU A 23 -2.29 -4.33 -4.68
C LEU A 23 -1.18 -3.33 -4.35
N PHE A 24 -0.60 -2.73 -5.38
CA PHE A 24 0.36 -1.64 -5.23
C PHE A 24 -0.35 -0.31 -5.45
N ILE A 25 -0.37 0.55 -4.44
CA ILE A 25 -1.13 1.80 -4.44
C ILE A 25 -0.16 2.96 -4.22
N GLU A 26 -0.08 3.85 -5.20
CA GLU A 26 0.78 5.03 -5.15
C GLU A 26 0.05 6.19 -4.47
N ALA A 27 0.59 6.65 -3.33
CA ALA A 27 -0.06 7.65 -2.49
C ALA A 27 -0.12 9.02 -3.16
N GLU A 28 0.89 9.38 -3.94
CA GLU A 28 0.94 10.58 -4.77
C GLU A 28 -0.22 10.65 -5.79
N SER A 29 -0.75 9.50 -6.18
CA SER A 29 -1.86 9.34 -7.12
C SER A 29 -3.24 9.32 -6.45
N PHE A 30 -3.33 9.57 -5.14
CA PHE A 30 -4.63 9.68 -4.46
C PHE A 30 -5.49 10.79 -5.06
N GLN A 31 -6.79 10.50 -5.24
CA GLN A 31 -7.72 11.46 -5.85
C GLN A 31 -8.03 12.65 -4.94
N ASP A 32 -8.14 12.45 -3.61
CA ASP A 32 -8.16 13.54 -2.64
C ASP A 32 -6.85 13.50 -1.83
N LYS A 33 -6.01 14.52 -1.99
CA LYS A 33 -4.77 14.65 -1.20
C LYS A 33 -5.02 15.30 0.15
N GLY A 34 -6.22 15.82 0.41
CA GLY A 34 -6.54 16.53 1.63
C GLY A 34 -5.60 17.72 1.84
N GLY A 35 -4.89 17.73 2.97
CA GLY A 35 -3.85 18.73 3.25
C GLY A 35 -2.42 18.20 3.04
N TRP A 36 -2.26 17.05 2.41
CA TRP A 36 -0.94 16.48 2.07
C TRP A 36 -0.41 17.10 0.78
N VAL A 37 0.91 17.22 0.69
CA VAL A 37 1.61 17.68 -0.51
C VAL A 37 2.44 16.55 -1.10
N ILE A 38 2.65 16.58 -2.42
CA ILE A 38 3.58 15.67 -3.08
C ILE A 38 5.00 16.18 -2.84
N ASP A 39 5.88 15.32 -2.33
CA ASP A 39 7.32 15.56 -2.26
C ASP A 39 8.06 14.66 -3.27
N GLN A 40 9.04 15.24 -3.96
CA GLN A 40 9.88 14.59 -4.98
C GLN A 40 11.38 14.67 -4.65
N GLN A 41 11.77 15.37 -3.58
CA GLN A 41 13.17 15.64 -3.25
C GLN A 41 13.98 14.37 -2.94
N PHE A 42 13.29 13.31 -2.51
CA PHE A 42 13.92 12.04 -2.15
C PHE A 42 13.51 10.89 -3.07
N THR A 43 13.06 11.17 -4.30
CA THR A 43 12.66 10.13 -5.27
C THR A 43 13.81 9.17 -5.60
N ASP A 44 15.07 9.63 -5.63
CA ASP A 44 16.22 8.72 -5.85
C ASP A 44 16.41 7.67 -4.73
N ILE A 45 15.85 7.92 -3.54
CA ILE A 45 15.89 7.01 -2.38
C ILE A 45 14.58 6.22 -2.27
N MET A 46 13.44 6.89 -2.53
CA MET A 46 12.11 6.31 -2.38
C MET A 46 11.62 5.56 -3.62
N GLY A 47 12.25 5.76 -4.77
CA GLY A 47 11.87 5.19 -6.07
C GLY A 47 10.66 5.86 -6.73
N SER A 48 9.88 6.66 -6.00
CA SER A 48 8.74 7.42 -6.52
C SER A 48 8.51 8.69 -5.67
N PRO A 49 7.70 9.66 -6.15
CA PRO A 49 7.14 10.72 -5.31
C PRO A 49 6.32 10.14 -4.14
N TYR A 50 6.10 10.91 -3.09
CA TYR A 50 5.28 10.45 -1.96
C TYR A 50 4.50 11.60 -1.32
N LEU A 51 3.49 11.27 -0.51
CA LEU A 51 2.75 12.26 0.25
C LEU A 51 3.49 12.64 1.53
N MET A 52 3.64 13.94 1.75
CA MET A 52 4.20 14.53 2.95
C MET A 52 3.18 15.45 3.62
N ALA A 53 2.97 15.25 4.93
CA ALA A 53 2.21 16.17 5.75
C ALA A 53 3.14 17.27 6.26
N HIS A 54 3.25 18.38 5.53
CA HIS A 54 4.15 19.46 5.95
C HIS A 54 3.75 20.02 7.33
N GLY A 55 2.44 20.22 7.55
CA GLY A 55 1.73 20.38 8.83
C GLY A 55 2.17 21.46 9.81
N LEU A 56 3.43 21.92 9.76
CA LEU A 56 4.10 22.81 10.71
C LEU A 56 3.70 22.53 12.16
N GLY A 57 3.67 21.25 12.55
CA GLY A 57 3.29 20.79 13.88
C GLY A 57 1.78 20.59 14.12
N LYS A 58 0.94 20.84 13.12
CA LYS A 58 -0.51 20.59 13.15
C LYS A 58 -0.89 19.45 12.22
N ALA A 59 -1.95 18.72 12.59
CA ALA A 59 -2.52 17.69 11.74
C ALA A 59 -3.13 18.31 10.47
N VAL A 60 -2.89 17.67 9.33
CA VAL A 60 -3.48 18.05 8.04
C VAL A 60 -4.73 17.21 7.76
N LYS A 61 -5.60 17.67 6.85
CA LYS A 61 -6.76 16.88 6.39
C LYS A 61 -6.28 15.57 5.76
N ASN A 62 -6.98 14.47 6.04
CA ASN A 62 -6.69 13.14 5.50
C ASN A 62 -6.63 13.14 3.96
N ALA A 63 -5.66 12.41 3.41
CA ALA A 63 -5.67 11.99 2.01
C ALA A 63 -6.48 10.70 1.87
N SER A 64 -7.15 10.52 0.74
CA SER A 64 -7.94 9.32 0.45
C SER A 64 -8.00 8.99 -1.04
N THR A 65 -8.17 7.71 -1.30
CA THR A 65 -8.38 7.15 -2.64
C THR A 65 -9.39 6.01 -2.55
N LYS A 66 -10.02 5.68 -3.68
CA LYS A 66 -10.78 4.44 -3.81
C LYS A 66 -9.99 3.48 -4.67
N ILE A 67 -9.95 2.21 -4.24
CA ILE A 67 -9.32 1.12 -4.97
C ILE A 67 -10.28 -0.06 -5.09
N GLU A 68 -10.10 -0.86 -6.13
CA GLU A 68 -10.78 -2.14 -6.28
C GLU A 68 -9.87 -3.24 -5.71
N ALA A 69 -10.34 -3.94 -4.68
CA ALA A 69 -9.52 -4.93 -3.98
C ALA A 69 -9.32 -6.24 -4.79
N GLY A 70 -10.13 -6.45 -5.84
CA GLY A 70 -10.16 -7.72 -6.58
C GLY A 70 -10.87 -8.80 -5.77
N GLU A 71 -10.13 -9.80 -5.30
CA GLU A 71 -10.67 -10.95 -4.58
C GLU A 71 -10.92 -10.67 -3.09
N GLY A 72 -11.98 -11.23 -2.51
CA GLY A 72 -12.19 -11.14 -1.06
C GLY A 72 -11.17 -12.00 -0.31
N GLY A 73 -10.62 -11.51 0.81
CA GLY A 73 -9.68 -12.29 1.61
C GLY A 73 -8.96 -11.50 2.69
N LEU A 74 -8.00 -12.15 3.35
CA LEU A 74 -7.10 -11.51 4.30
C LEU A 74 -5.93 -10.87 3.57
N TYR A 75 -5.71 -9.58 3.80
CA TYR A 75 -4.59 -8.82 3.25
C TYR A 75 -3.58 -8.50 4.34
N ARG A 76 -2.30 -8.48 3.97
CA ARG A 76 -1.25 -7.86 4.78
C ARG A 76 -0.99 -6.46 4.24
N LEU A 77 -1.23 -5.46 5.07
CA LEU A 77 -0.96 -4.07 4.73
C LEU A 77 0.51 -3.73 5.02
N TRP A 78 1.14 -3.09 4.05
CA TRP A 78 2.48 -2.51 4.19
C TRP A 78 2.41 -1.03 3.78
N VAL A 79 3.09 -0.17 4.53
CA VAL A 79 3.23 1.24 4.18
C VAL A 79 4.70 1.57 4.07
N ARG A 80 5.13 2.00 2.89
CA ARG A 80 6.49 2.52 2.68
C ARG A 80 6.52 3.97 3.15
N THR A 81 7.37 4.28 4.12
CA THR A 81 7.46 5.62 4.71
C THR A 81 8.90 6.12 4.72
N LYS A 82 9.08 7.44 4.70
CA LYS A 82 10.37 8.08 4.95
C LYS A 82 10.26 8.99 6.16
N ASN A 83 11.08 8.70 7.15
CA ASN A 83 11.33 9.61 8.25
C ASN A 83 12.57 10.45 7.93
N TRP A 84 12.37 11.73 7.59
CA TRP A 84 13.47 12.62 7.25
C TRP A 84 14.20 13.16 8.49
N THR A 85 13.57 13.17 9.67
CA THR A 85 14.21 13.61 10.91
C THR A 85 15.02 12.53 11.60
N ALA A 86 14.83 11.25 11.23
CA ALA A 86 15.51 10.10 11.85
C ALA A 86 17.05 10.23 11.96
N PRO A 87 17.78 10.80 10.98
CA PRO A 87 19.23 10.98 11.12
C PRO A 87 19.65 12.02 12.18
N PHE A 88 18.74 12.91 12.56
CA PHE A 88 19.04 14.07 13.42
C PHE A 88 18.57 13.90 14.86
N THR A 89 17.63 12.98 15.13
CA THR A 89 17.09 12.77 16.47
C THR A 89 16.47 11.38 16.65
N ALA A 90 16.58 10.85 17.86
CA ALA A 90 15.92 9.62 18.29
C ALA A 90 14.52 9.85 18.90
N VAL A 91 14.10 11.11 19.05
CA VAL A 91 12.78 11.47 19.59
C VAL A 91 11.69 11.15 18.55
N GLN A 92 10.47 10.90 19.04
CA GLN A 92 9.31 10.68 18.19
C GLN A 92 9.18 11.77 17.12
N THR A 93 9.06 11.35 15.87
CA THR A 93 9.19 12.22 14.72
C THR A 93 7.85 12.83 14.30
N PRO A 94 7.86 14.04 13.70
CA PRO A 94 6.65 14.60 13.11
C PRO A 94 6.14 13.70 11.96
N GLY A 95 4.89 13.90 11.56
CA GLY A 95 4.29 13.14 10.46
C GLY A 95 3.81 11.75 10.84
N ILE A 96 3.38 11.56 12.09
CA ILE A 96 2.65 10.34 12.50
C ILE A 96 1.29 10.34 11.81
N PHE A 97 0.91 9.19 11.27
CA PHE A 97 -0.38 9.00 10.64
C PHE A 97 -0.95 7.62 11.02
N ARG A 98 -2.24 7.45 10.72
CA ARG A 98 -2.93 6.17 10.85
C ARG A 98 -3.51 5.81 9.49
N VAL A 99 -3.68 4.51 9.24
CA VAL A 99 -4.33 4.04 8.02
C VAL A 99 -5.75 3.62 8.36
N GLN A 100 -6.69 3.98 7.49
CA GLN A 100 -8.08 3.56 7.61
C GLN A 100 -8.52 2.90 6.30
N ILE A 101 -9.22 1.78 6.41
CA ILE A 101 -9.89 1.10 5.29
C ILE A 101 -11.38 1.07 5.64
N ASN A 102 -12.23 1.63 4.77
CA ASN A 102 -13.68 1.71 4.97
C ASN A 102 -14.06 2.23 6.37
N SER A 103 -13.43 3.35 6.77
CA SER A 103 -13.61 4.02 8.07
C SER A 103 -13.16 3.23 9.30
N LYS A 104 -12.50 2.07 9.11
CA LYS A 104 -11.90 1.29 10.19
C LYS A 104 -10.38 1.48 10.19
N GLU A 105 -9.84 1.88 11.33
CA GLU A 105 -8.40 1.93 11.58
C GLU A 105 -7.79 0.51 11.52
N VAL A 106 -6.61 0.38 10.90
CA VAL A 106 -5.94 -0.90 10.62
C VAL A 106 -4.66 -1.03 11.41
#